data_AF-D9PHR8-F1
#
_entry.id   AF-D9PHR8-F1
#
_cell.length_a   1.000
_cell.length_b   1.000
_cell.length_c   1.000
_cell.angle_alpha   90.00
_cell.angle_beta   90.00
_cell.angle_gamma   90.00
#
_symmetry.space_group_name_H-M   'P 1'
#
loop_
_entity.id
_entity.type
_entity.pdbx_description
1 polymer ?
#
loop_
_entity_poly.entity_id
_entity_poly.type
_entity_poly.pdbx_seq_one_letter_code
_entity_poly.pdbx_strand_id
1 'polypeptide(L)'
;MDYYTLEYDTPKLTGLNALPFIIKIDRFYASPLYNSEKMRYRKSDFQTDEYNYHRWETNPAQLIAYFLYRDIKQSGIFKAVFSHDTGFAATHSISGTIDELYEDDRGKHGKRFFLLI
;
A
#
# COMPACT_ATOMS: atom_id res chain seq x y z
N MET A 1 -3.88 1.91 -23.03
CA MET A 1 -3.08 1.60 -21.83
C MET A 1 -3.84 2.24 -20.71
N ASP A 2 -4.26 1.43 -19.75
CA ASP A 2 -5.16 1.83 -18.68
C ASP A 2 -4.40 1.80 -17.36
N TYR A 3 -4.60 2.84 -16.57
CA TYR A 3 -3.93 3.04 -15.30
C TYR A 3 -4.94 2.93 -14.17
N TYR A 4 -4.57 2.23 -13.10
CA TYR A 4 -5.43 2.04 -11.95
C TYR A 4 -4.72 2.45 -10.67
N THR A 5 -5.54 2.88 -9.73
CA THR A 5 -5.17 3.19 -8.36
C THR A 5 -6.14 2.51 -7.41
N LEU A 6 -5.88 2.60 -6.11
CA LEU A 6 -6.81 2.09 -5.11
C LEU A 6 -7.92 3.11 -4.90
N GLU A 7 -9.17 2.64 -4.90
CA GLU A 7 -10.33 3.46 -4.59
C GLU A 7 -11.13 2.79 -3.48
N TYR A 8 -11.04 3.37 -2.29
CA TYR A 8 -11.77 2.91 -1.12
C TYR A 8 -11.87 4.03 -0.06
N ASP A 9 -12.95 3.98 0.71
CA ASP A 9 -13.18 4.87 1.85
C ASP A 9 -12.19 4.58 2.97
N THR A 10 -11.65 5.64 3.58
CA THR A 10 -10.77 5.47 4.73
C THR A 10 -11.49 4.74 5.88
N PRO A 11 -10.83 3.73 6.51
CA PRO A 11 -11.41 3.01 7.63
C PRO A 11 -11.78 3.95 8.78
N LYS A 12 -13.02 3.84 9.26
CA LYS A 12 -13.49 4.60 10.43
C LYS A 12 -13.05 3.89 11.70
N LEU A 13 -12.09 4.47 12.42
CA LEU A 13 -11.74 4.04 13.76
C LEU A 13 -12.61 4.80 14.78
N THR A 14 -13.49 4.10 15.48
CA THR A 14 -14.39 4.68 16.49
C THR A 14 -13.99 4.25 17.90
N GLY A 15 -14.18 5.13 18.88
CA GLY A 15 -13.98 4.81 20.30
C GLY A 15 -12.53 4.79 20.77
N LEU A 16 -11.61 5.37 20.00
CA LEU A 16 -10.19 5.49 20.35
C LEU A 16 -9.88 6.93 20.80
N ASN A 17 -9.14 7.05 21.90
CA ASN A 17 -8.58 8.33 22.32
C ASN A 17 -7.34 8.66 21.49
N ALA A 18 -7.14 9.94 21.20
CA ALA A 18 -5.93 10.40 20.53
C ALA A 18 -4.69 10.10 21.39
N LEU A 19 -3.68 9.51 20.76
CA LEU A 19 -2.39 9.18 21.34
C LEU A 19 -1.41 10.35 21.15
N PRO A 20 -0.55 10.64 22.13
CA PRO A 20 0.37 11.78 22.09
C PRO A 20 1.59 11.57 21.16
N PHE A 21 1.55 10.57 20.29
CA PHE A 21 2.65 10.23 19.39
C PHE A 21 2.55 10.97 18.07
N ILE A 22 3.71 11.27 17.49
CA ILE A 22 3.88 11.78 16.14
C ILE A 22 4.43 10.65 15.29
N ILE A 23 3.70 10.26 14.26
CA ILE A 23 4.06 9.15 13.37
C ILE A 23 4.57 9.71 12.04
N LYS A 24 5.69 9.18 11.55
CA LYS A 24 6.14 9.39 10.17
C LYS A 24 5.93 8.13 9.35
N ILE A 25 5.33 8.25 8.18
CA ILE A 25 5.28 7.17 7.20
C ILE A 25 6.47 7.35 6.27
N ASP A 26 7.44 6.43 6.35
CA ASP A 26 8.64 6.44 5.54
C ASP A 26 8.35 5.92 4.11
N ARG A 27 9.35 5.98 3.23
CA ARG A 27 9.23 5.36 1.90
C ARG A 27 9.13 3.86 2.08
N PHE A 28 8.14 3.27 1.43
CA PHE A 28 8.06 1.83 1.31
C PHE A 28 8.89 1.40 0.10
N TYR A 29 9.45 0.20 0.19
CA TYR A 29 10.15 -0.45 -0.90
C TYR A 29 9.30 -1.58 -1.47
N ALA A 30 9.69 -2.13 -2.61
CA ALA A 30 9.11 -3.35 -3.15
C ALA A 30 10.23 -4.31 -3.54
N SER A 31 9.99 -5.61 -3.40
CA SER A 31 10.89 -6.61 -3.96
C SER A 31 11.02 -6.40 -5.48
N PRO A 32 12.15 -6.80 -6.10
CA PRO A 32 12.43 -6.47 -7.51
C PRO A 32 11.31 -6.84 -8.48
N LEU A 33 10.54 -7.89 -8.18
CA LEU A 33 9.42 -8.34 -9.01
C LEU A 33 8.27 -7.31 -9.04
N TYR A 34 8.03 -6.61 -7.93
CA TYR A 34 6.94 -5.63 -7.77
C TYR A 34 7.42 -4.18 -7.78
N ASN A 35 8.72 -3.94 -7.93
CA ASN A 35 9.31 -2.61 -8.05
C ASN A 35 9.11 -2.00 -9.47
N SER A 36 7.87 -1.98 -9.95
CA SER A 36 7.44 -1.40 -11.22
C SER A 36 5.95 -1.09 -11.19
N GLU A 37 5.45 -0.37 -12.20
CA GLU A 37 4.01 -0.10 -12.38
C GLU A 37 3.24 -1.29 -12.97
N LYS A 38 3.90 -2.43 -13.24
CA LYS A 38 3.25 -3.58 -13.87
C LYS A 38 2.27 -4.23 -12.89
N MET A 39 1.03 -4.43 -13.34
CA MET A 39 0.09 -5.28 -12.61
C MET A 39 0.40 -6.73 -12.90
N ARG A 40 0.58 -7.50 -11.84
CA ARG A 40 0.88 -8.93 -11.91
C ARG A 40 -0.30 -9.75 -11.43
N TYR A 41 -0.41 -10.93 -12.00
CA TYR A 41 -1.35 -11.94 -11.55
C TYR A 41 -0.67 -13.31 -11.52
N ARG A 42 -1.22 -14.23 -10.72
CA ARG A 42 -0.67 -15.56 -10.50
C ARG A 42 -1.65 -16.61 -11.01
N LYS A 43 -1.23 -17.37 -12.02
CA LYS A 43 -2.00 -18.45 -12.66
C LYS A 43 -1.79 -19.81 -11.98
N SER A 44 -0.62 -20.02 -11.37
CA SER A 44 -0.27 -21.26 -10.68
C SER A 44 0.75 -20.97 -9.58
N ASP A 45 1.08 -21.97 -8.78
CA ASP A 45 2.00 -21.82 -7.64
C ASP A 45 3.41 -21.34 -8.03
N PHE A 46 3.80 -21.46 -9.30
CA PHE A 46 5.14 -21.04 -9.73
C PHE A 46 5.11 -20.14 -10.97
N GLN A 47 3.92 -19.71 -11.41
CA GLN A 47 3.76 -18.88 -12.60
C GLN A 47 3.08 -17.56 -12.25
N THR A 48 3.86 -16.49 -12.36
CA THR A 48 3.37 -15.11 -12.37
C THR A 48 3.48 -14.55 -13.79
N ASP A 49 2.55 -13.69 -14.14
CA ASP A 49 2.46 -13.04 -15.44
C ASP A 49 2.00 -11.60 -15.22
N GLU A 50 2.02 -10.77 -16.25
CA GLU A 50 1.66 -9.35 -16.18
C GLU A 50 0.57 -8.98 -17.18
N TYR A 51 -0.25 -8.00 -16.81
CA TYR A 51 -1.18 -7.42 -17.76
C TYR A 51 -0.43 -6.48 -18.71
N ASN A 52 -0.49 -6.75 -20.01
CA ASN A 52 0.24 -5.95 -21.02
C ASN A 52 -0.25 -4.49 -21.12
N TYR A 53 -1.54 -4.26 -20.91
CA TYR A 53 -2.19 -2.95 -21.10
C TYR A 53 -2.74 -2.33 -19.81
N HIS A 54 -2.65 -3.01 -18.68
CA HIS A 54 -3.14 -2.54 -17.37
C HIS A 54 -1.96 -2.34 -16.42
N ARG A 55 -1.85 -1.13 -15.88
CA ARG A 55 -0.74 -0.73 -15.01
C ARG A 55 -1.25 -0.04 -13.77
N TRP A 56 -0.49 -0.14 -12.69
CA TRP A 56 -0.66 0.77 -11.57
C TRP A 56 -0.30 2.18 -12.02
N GLU A 57 -0.99 3.18 -11.47
CA GLU A 57 -0.72 4.59 -11.74
C GLU A 57 0.69 5.02 -11.30
N THR A 58 1.22 4.37 -10.27
CA THR A 58 2.62 4.49 -9.83
C THR A 58 3.11 3.17 -9.24
N ASN A 59 4.36 3.12 -8.80
CA ASN A 59 4.93 1.98 -8.09
C ASN A 59 4.04 1.59 -6.89
N PRO A 60 3.69 0.29 -6.74
CA PRO A 60 2.77 -0.13 -5.69
C PRO A 60 3.23 0.16 -4.26
N ALA A 61 4.54 0.16 -3.98
CA ALA A 61 5.03 0.54 -2.67
C ALA A 61 4.71 2.00 -2.36
N GLN A 62 4.78 2.88 -3.36
CA GLN A 62 4.40 4.28 -3.21
C GLN A 62 2.89 4.44 -3.01
N LEU A 63 2.07 3.70 -3.77
CA LEU A 63 0.61 3.68 -3.58
C LEU A 63 0.27 3.28 -2.14
N ILE A 64 0.79 2.15 -1.67
CA ILE A 64 0.48 1.63 -0.33
C ILE A 64 0.95 2.59 0.76
N ALA A 65 2.16 3.15 0.67
CA ALA A 65 2.65 4.14 1.62
C ALA A 65 1.76 5.40 1.65
N TYR A 66 1.32 5.87 0.49
CA TYR A 66 0.42 7.02 0.38
C TYR A 66 -0.94 6.75 1.05
N PHE A 67 -1.56 5.62 0.73
CA PHE A 67 -2.86 5.25 1.27
C PHE A 67 -2.82 4.97 2.77
N LEU A 68 -1.74 4.36 3.27
CA LEU A 68 -1.51 4.18 4.70
C LEU A 68 -1.35 5.52 5.42
N TYR A 69 -0.57 6.45 4.86
CA TYR A 69 -0.45 7.82 5.37
C TYR A 69 -1.80 8.52 5.44
N ARG A 70 -2.58 8.47 4.34
CA ARG A 70 -3.91 9.05 4.24
C ARG A 70 -4.81 8.51 5.35
N ASP A 71 -4.87 7.19 5.50
CA ASP A 71 -5.79 6.53 6.42
C ASP A 71 -5.42 6.78 7.88
N ILE A 72 -4.13 6.69 8.23
CA ILE A 72 -3.66 6.98 9.59
C ILE A 72 -3.90 8.46 9.93
N LYS A 73 -3.63 9.38 9.00
CA LYS A 73 -3.87 10.81 9.21
C LYS A 73 -5.35 11.13 9.42
N GLN A 74 -6.22 10.57 8.58
CA GLN A 74 -7.67 10.79 8.66
C GLN A 74 -8.31 10.12 9.88
N SER A 75 -7.70 9.06 10.43
CA SER A 75 -8.19 8.44 11.65
C SER A 75 -8.18 9.37 12.87
N GLY A 76 -7.34 10.40 12.88
CA GLY A 76 -7.19 11.35 13.98
C GLY A 76 -6.63 10.75 15.28
N ILE A 77 -6.15 9.49 15.24
CA ILE A 77 -5.70 8.78 16.45
C ILE A 77 -4.33 9.26 16.96
N PHE A 78 -3.53 9.94 16.14
CA PHE A 78 -2.21 10.43 16.54
C PHE A 78 -2.17 11.95 16.58
N LYS A 79 -1.33 12.50 17.47
CA LYS A 79 -1.11 13.95 17.58
C LYS A 79 -0.73 14.59 16.23
N ALA A 80 0.10 13.92 15.45
CA ALA A 80 0.41 14.31 14.08
C ALA A 80 0.88 13.11 13.25
N VAL A 81 0.65 13.19 11.95
CA VAL A 81 1.06 12.19 10.97
C VAL A 81 1.76 12.88 9.82
N PHE A 82 2.99 12.46 9.54
CA PHE A 82 3.87 13.06 8.55
C PHE A 82 4.18 12.08 7.42
N SER A 83 4.31 12.62 6.21
CA SER A 83 4.83 11.87 5.07
C SER A 83 6.36 11.86 5.10
N HIS A 84 6.94 10.96 4.31
CA HIS A 84 8.38 10.77 4.23
C HIS A 84 9.15 12.03 3.81
N ASP A 85 8.53 12.90 2.99
CA ASP A 85 9.12 14.13 2.46
C ASP A 85 9.28 15.25 3.51
N THR A 86 8.66 15.11 4.67
CA THR A 86 8.78 16.12 5.72
C THR A 86 10.09 15.96 6.50
N GLY A 87 10.72 17.10 6.81
CA GLY A 87 11.89 17.18 7.69
C GLY A 87 11.53 17.29 9.18
N PHE A 88 10.26 17.17 9.56
CA PHE A 88 9.83 17.28 10.94
C PHE A 88 10.23 16.05 11.76
N ALA A 89 10.55 16.28 13.04
CA ALA A 89 10.83 15.20 13.97
C ALA A 89 9.55 14.42 14.26
N ALA A 90 9.64 13.09 14.19
CA ALA A 90 8.59 12.18 14.59
C ALA A 90 9.05 11.36 15.81
N THR A 91 8.08 10.94 16.62
CA THR A 91 8.37 10.06 17.77
C THR A 91 8.59 8.62 17.34
N HIS A 92 7.93 8.21 16.26
CA HIS A 92 8.01 6.87 15.69
C HIS A 92 7.92 7.00 14.17
N SER A 93 8.46 6.00 13.46
CA SER A 93 8.25 5.86 12.03
C SER A 93 7.75 4.47 11.66
N ILE A 94 7.04 4.41 10.54
CA ILE A 94 6.54 3.18 9.92
C ILE A 94 7.22 3.06 8.56
N SER A 95 7.98 1.99 8.39
CA SER A 95 8.61 1.58 7.14
C SER A 95 8.12 0.18 6.76
N GLY A 96 8.12 -0.14 5.47
CA GLY A 96 7.73 -1.46 5.00
C GLY A 96 8.33 -1.79 3.63
N THR A 97 8.32 -3.09 3.31
CA THR A 97 8.68 -3.60 1.99
C THR A 97 7.52 -4.43 1.48
N ILE A 98 7.08 -4.16 0.25
CA ILE A 98 6.09 -4.98 -0.43
C ILE A 98 6.81 -6.20 -0.98
N ASP A 99 6.64 -7.33 -0.29
CA ASP A 99 7.22 -8.59 -0.73
C ASP A 99 6.41 -9.19 -1.88
N GLU A 100 5.08 -9.13 -1.78
CA GLU A 100 4.14 -9.66 -2.77
C GLU A 100 2.96 -8.74 -3.02
N LEU A 101 2.67 -8.44 -4.30
CA LEU A 101 1.42 -7.81 -4.73
C LEU A 101 0.96 -8.33 -6.10
N TYR A 102 -0.09 -9.16 -6.11
CA TYR A 102 -0.65 -9.72 -7.34
C TYR A 102 -2.14 -10.05 -7.20
N GLU A 103 -2.81 -10.18 -8.34
CA GLU A 103 -4.12 -10.85 -8.43
C GLU A 103 -3.91 -12.37 -8.41
N ASP A 104 -4.56 -13.07 -7.48
CA ASP A 104 -4.56 -14.53 -7.42
C ASP A 104 -5.70 -15.11 -8.27
N ASP A 105 -5.34 -15.75 -9.39
CA ASP A 105 -6.27 -16.35 -10.36
C ASP A 105 -6.33 -17.88 -10.22
N ARG A 106 -5.76 -18.45 -9.14
CA ARG A 106 -5.76 -19.90 -8.89
C ARG A 106 -7.10 -20.41 -8.32
N GLY A 107 -7.98 -19.53 -7.84
CA GLY A 107 -9.18 -19.89 -7.08
C GLY A 107 -10.49 -19.89 -7.88
N LYS A 108 -11.41 -20.81 -7.55
CA LYS A 108 -12.80 -20.86 -8.10
C LYS A 108 -13.76 -19.79 -7.53
N HIS A 109 -13.32 -18.96 -6.57
CA HIS A 109 -14.18 -18.05 -5.79
C HIS A 109 -14.01 -16.56 -6.10
N GLY A 110 -13.61 -16.23 -7.32
CA GLY A 110 -13.44 -14.85 -7.77
C GLY A 110 -12.04 -14.29 -7.48
N LYS A 111 -11.67 -13.30 -8.29
CA LYS A 111 -10.36 -12.65 -8.31
C LYS A 111 -10.09 -11.93 -6.98
N ARG A 112 -8.90 -12.13 -6.40
CA ARG A 112 -8.47 -11.47 -5.16
C ARG A 112 -7.10 -10.85 -5.32
N PHE A 113 -6.92 -9.63 -4.82
CA PHE A 113 -5.58 -9.06 -4.67
C PHE A 113 -4.96 -9.52 -3.36
N PHE A 114 -3.75 -10.05 -3.44
CA PHE A 114 -2.95 -10.45 -2.29
C PHE A 114 -1.88 -9.40 -2.03
N LEU A 115 -1.72 -8.99 -0.77
CA LEU A 115 -0.70 -8.06 -0.31
C LEU A 115 0.00 -8.66 0.90
N LEU A 116 1.31 -8.84 0.81
CA LEU A 116 2.19 -9.21 1.94
C LEU A 116 3.20 -8.08 2.17
N ILE A 117 3.25 -7.61 3.42
CA ILE A 117 4.12 -6.54 3.94
C ILE A 117 5.02 -7.03 5.06
#